data_AF-A0AAE0I1D5-F1
#
_entry.id   AF-A0AAE0I1D5-F1
#
_cell.length_a   1.000
_cell.length_b   1.000
_cell.length_c   1.000
_cell.angle_alpha   90.00
_cell.angle_beta   90.00
_cell.angle_gamma   90.00
#
_symmetry.space_group_name_H-M   'P 1'
#
loop_
_entity.id
_entity.type
_entity.pdbx_description
1 polymer ?
#
loop_
_entity_poly.entity_id
_entity_poly.type
_entity_poly.pdbx_seq_one_letter_code
_entity_poly.pdbx_strand_id
1 'polypeptide(L)'
;MDRLRRTINAATAPSSDHHHQPSSSSSSSPSSSSKLATASMSSKDLAAQAKLGLSSVRSKLSRMSSPKDTEVRRKLNAWFPNTLNPVIFGAPMLGISNGTLAAEISKAGGFGLIGGGYDFNTGSAHLTALAKELTAARKVLGLEEFALTPLPVGIGFILCHESVGLFEKTVLPLLQEHSPQAVWLFAPDETKVKPGSLVRSIVEKLHDSGFMVMFQVGTVAAARQAARDGADIIIAQGVDAGGHQFASGAGVVSLVPEVVAMLGEPEFVGREIVVVAAGGISDGRGVAAALALGAEAAVMGTRFLVATEASTPDFRRKLVLETSDGGASTVKSTFHDDVQGTVIWSKLYDGRAIIGSSYQDHAKGVSLEENVKLFKDAKEAGDNSRMVTWAGTGVGLVKEASPAGDIVRDTREVAKQRIQFLQQTFL
;
A
#
# COMPACT_ATOMS: atom_id res chain seq x y z
N MET A 1 0.27 44.31 55.66
CA MET A 1 0.73 43.28 54.71
C MET A 1 0.13 43.57 53.34
N ASP A 2 0.22 44.82 52.85
CA ASP A 2 1.41 45.40 52.18
C ASP A 2 1.78 44.55 50.96
N ARG A 3 1.80 44.99 49.71
CA ARG A 3 1.85 46.27 48.98
C ARG A 3 1.77 45.84 47.49
N LEU A 4 1.43 46.62 46.46
CA LEU A 4 0.78 47.90 46.24
C LEU A 4 0.60 47.97 44.70
N ARG A 5 -0.57 48.42 44.23
CA ARG A 5 -0.83 48.85 42.84
C ARG A 5 -0.33 50.28 42.60
N ARG A 6 -0.29 50.66 41.31
CA ARG A 6 -0.16 52.00 40.64
C ARG A 6 1.23 52.20 40.01
N THR A 7 1.35 52.63 38.75
CA THR A 7 0.90 53.92 38.13
C THR A 7 0.88 53.75 36.59
N ILE A 8 -0.22 53.91 35.82
CA ILE A 8 -0.83 55.11 35.19
C ILE A 8 0.15 56.05 34.45
N ASN A 9 0.16 56.06 33.11
CA ASN A 9 -0.34 57.18 32.28
C ASN A 9 -0.15 56.96 30.77
N ALA A 10 -1.21 57.32 30.04
CA ALA A 10 -1.28 57.41 28.58
C ALA A 10 -0.62 58.69 28.06
N ALA A 11 -0.16 58.69 26.80
CA ALA A 11 -0.51 59.70 25.79
C ALA A 11 0.23 59.49 24.45
N THR A 12 -0.51 59.79 23.37
CA THR A 12 -0.10 60.22 22.02
C THR A 12 0.56 59.23 21.04
N ALA A 13 -0.25 58.76 20.08
CA ALA A 13 0.13 58.65 18.67
C ALA A 13 0.08 60.03 17.99
N PRO A 14 0.74 60.22 16.83
CA PRO A 14 -0.05 60.27 15.60
C PRO A 14 0.55 59.54 14.37
N SER A 15 -0.37 59.22 13.46
CA SER A 15 -0.32 59.08 11.98
C SER A 15 0.87 59.77 11.26
N SER A 16 1.31 59.47 10.04
CA SER A 16 0.90 58.63 8.90
C SER A 16 1.98 58.79 7.80
N ASP A 17 2.04 57.85 6.86
CA ASP A 17 2.44 57.97 5.44
C ASP A 17 3.78 58.61 5.03
N HIS A 18 4.66 57.82 4.38
CA HIS A 18 4.88 57.86 2.92
C HIS A 18 6.19 57.19 2.45
N HIS A 19 6.04 56.40 1.38
CA HIS A 19 6.87 56.23 0.18
C HIS A 19 8.38 55.89 0.20
N HIS A 20 8.66 54.86 -0.63
CA HIS A 20 9.73 54.71 -1.62
C HIS A 20 11.22 54.69 -1.20
N GLN A 21 11.80 53.47 -1.25
CA GLN A 21 12.81 52.98 -2.23
C GLN A 21 14.17 53.74 -2.36
N PRO A 22 15.25 53.11 -2.86
CA PRO A 22 16.41 52.71 -2.07
C PRO A 22 17.70 53.45 -2.48
N SER A 23 18.75 53.37 -1.66
CA SER A 23 20.10 53.78 -2.11
C SER A 23 21.22 52.95 -1.50
N SER A 24 22.04 52.49 -2.43
CA SER A 24 23.34 51.83 -2.38
C SER A 24 24.42 52.49 -1.51
N SER A 25 25.36 51.69 -1.01
CA SER A 25 26.78 51.63 -1.45
C SER A 25 27.83 51.53 -0.33
N SER A 26 28.97 50.95 -0.71
CA SER A 26 30.31 50.88 -0.07
C SER A 26 30.47 49.83 1.04
N SER A 27 31.24 48.74 0.91
CA SER A 27 32.60 48.43 0.40
C SER A 27 33.63 48.36 1.52
N SER A 28 34.16 47.15 1.78
CA SER A 28 35.57 46.94 2.12
C SER A 28 35.90 45.44 2.15
N SER A 29 36.69 44.99 1.18
CA SER A 29 37.41 43.71 1.21
C SER A 29 38.68 43.84 2.06
N PRO A 30 39.25 42.71 2.50
CA PRO A 30 40.64 42.47 2.13
C PRO A 30 40.89 41.06 1.58
N SER A 31 41.90 41.04 0.70
CA SER A 31 42.43 39.95 -0.10
C SER A 31 43.10 38.82 0.68
N SER A 32 42.91 37.57 0.24
CA SER A 32 44.00 36.60 0.19
C SER A 32 43.82 35.65 -1.01
N SER A 33 44.90 35.50 -1.76
CA SER A 33 45.02 34.79 -3.02
C SER A 33 45.25 33.29 -2.82
N SER A 34 44.39 32.43 -3.38
CA SER A 34 44.73 31.04 -3.66
C SER A 34 44.55 30.76 -5.16
N LYS A 35 45.61 30.24 -5.78
CA LYS A 35 45.65 29.88 -7.19
C LYS A 35 44.77 28.65 -7.41
N LEU A 36 43.65 28.79 -8.12
CA LEU A 36 42.92 27.68 -8.73
C LEU A 36 43.42 27.50 -10.17
N ALA A 37 44.18 26.43 -10.38
CA ALA A 37 44.51 25.95 -11.73
C ALA A 37 43.25 25.32 -12.32
N THR A 38 42.63 25.98 -13.29
CA THR A 38 41.57 25.41 -14.11
C THR A 38 42.18 24.51 -15.17
N ALA A 39 42.19 23.19 -14.91
CA ALA A 39 42.43 22.22 -15.97
C ALA A 39 41.18 22.15 -16.86
N SER A 40 41.23 22.77 -18.04
CA SER A 40 40.18 22.58 -19.05
C SER A 40 40.32 21.18 -19.66
N MET A 41 39.40 20.28 -19.35
CA MET A 41 39.30 19.00 -20.04
C MET A 41 38.92 19.24 -21.50
N SER A 42 39.60 18.55 -22.43
CA SER A 42 39.28 18.68 -23.84
C SER A 42 37.93 18.02 -24.15
N SER A 43 37.26 18.46 -25.22
CA SER A 43 36.01 17.85 -25.70
C SER A 43 36.14 16.36 -26.01
N LYS A 44 37.37 15.86 -26.27
CA LYS A 44 37.65 14.44 -26.46
C LYS A 44 37.64 13.65 -25.14
N ASP A 45 38.06 14.25 -24.03
CA ASP A 45 38.08 13.60 -22.71
C ASP A 45 36.68 13.48 -22.10
N LEU A 46 35.83 14.49 -22.32
CA LEU A 46 34.40 14.44 -22.01
C LEU A 46 33.67 13.36 -22.81
N ALA A 47 33.98 13.21 -24.10
CA ALA A 47 33.42 12.16 -24.94
C ALA A 47 33.90 10.74 -24.55
N ALA A 48 35.14 10.62 -24.07
CA ALA A 48 35.69 9.36 -23.57
C ALA A 48 35.07 8.94 -22.22
N GLN A 49 34.90 9.88 -21.28
CA GLN A 49 34.18 9.62 -20.02
C GLN A 49 32.69 9.35 -20.24
N ALA A 50 32.04 10.03 -21.19
CA ALA A 50 30.67 9.73 -21.59
C ALA A 50 30.56 8.31 -22.17
N LYS A 51 31.52 7.87 -23.01
CA LYS A 51 31.58 6.50 -23.52
C LYS A 51 31.85 5.44 -22.44
N LEU A 52 32.69 5.73 -21.44
CA LEU A 52 32.95 4.86 -20.29
C LEU A 52 31.76 4.77 -19.32
N GLY A 53 31.05 5.88 -19.11
CA GLY A 53 29.79 5.93 -18.36
C GLY A 53 28.68 5.19 -19.10
N LEU A 54 28.57 5.37 -20.42
CA LEU A 54 27.63 4.64 -21.27
C LEU A 54 27.96 3.15 -21.38
N SER A 55 29.24 2.73 -21.35
CA SER A 55 29.61 1.31 -21.34
C SER A 55 29.36 0.66 -19.98
N SER A 56 29.54 1.39 -18.88
CA SER A 56 29.16 0.95 -17.53
C SER A 56 27.65 0.78 -17.40
N VAL A 57 26.88 1.74 -17.92
CA VAL A 57 25.41 1.68 -17.99
C VAL A 57 24.93 0.60 -18.97
N ARG A 58 25.59 0.42 -20.13
CA ARG A 58 25.33 -0.72 -21.04
C ARG A 58 25.67 -2.06 -20.41
N SER A 59 26.72 -2.18 -19.59
CA SER A 59 27.02 -3.44 -18.88
C SER A 59 26.02 -3.74 -17.76
N LYS A 60 25.38 -2.70 -17.18
CA LYS A 60 24.29 -2.82 -16.20
C LYS A 60 22.94 -3.13 -16.88
N LEU A 61 22.67 -2.54 -18.05
CA LEU A 61 21.46 -2.79 -18.85
C LEU A 61 21.53 -4.09 -19.68
N SER A 62 22.73 -4.54 -20.08
CA SER A 62 22.98 -5.83 -20.75
C SER A 62 22.71 -7.05 -19.85
N ARG A 63 22.33 -6.84 -18.59
CA ARG A 63 21.81 -7.88 -17.68
C ARG A 63 20.28 -8.00 -17.73
N MET A 64 19.61 -7.57 -18.80
CA MET A 64 18.15 -7.67 -18.97
C MET A 64 17.58 -9.09 -19.17
N SER A 65 18.35 -10.12 -18.83
CA SER A 65 17.85 -11.46 -18.52
C SER A 65 19.00 -12.25 -17.89
N SER A 66 19.28 -12.02 -16.61
CA SER A 66 20.20 -12.89 -15.89
C SER A 66 19.48 -14.21 -15.54
N PRO A 67 20.20 -15.34 -15.41
CA PRO A 67 19.61 -16.59 -14.89
C PRO A 67 18.88 -16.40 -13.56
N LYS A 68 19.28 -15.43 -12.74
CA LYS A 68 18.63 -15.07 -11.46
C LYS A 68 17.21 -14.50 -11.64
N ASP A 69 16.94 -13.73 -12.71
CA ASP A 69 15.60 -13.20 -12.98
C ASP A 69 14.62 -14.32 -13.40
N THR A 70 15.15 -15.39 -13.99
CA THR A 70 14.41 -16.61 -14.31
C THR A 70 14.16 -17.45 -13.05
N GLU A 71 15.07 -17.40 -12.09
CA GLU A 71 14.99 -18.11 -10.80
C GLU A 71 14.02 -17.45 -9.81
N VAL A 72 13.89 -16.13 -9.80
CA VAL A 72 12.89 -15.41 -8.96
C VAL A 72 11.47 -15.56 -9.51
N ARG A 73 11.27 -15.53 -10.84
CA ARG A 73 9.97 -15.88 -11.46
C ARG A 73 9.54 -17.32 -11.17
N ARG A 74 10.49 -18.19 -10.82
CA ARG A 74 10.25 -19.55 -10.34
C ARG A 74 9.71 -19.59 -8.90
N LYS A 75 9.91 -18.54 -8.09
CA LYS A 75 9.57 -18.52 -6.65
C LYS A 75 8.09 -18.30 -6.37
N LEU A 76 7.48 -17.26 -6.93
CA LEU A 76 6.03 -17.05 -6.77
C LEU A 76 5.24 -18.26 -7.28
N ASN A 77 5.64 -18.85 -8.41
CA ASN A 77 5.02 -20.07 -8.90
C ASN A 77 5.37 -21.30 -8.06
N ALA A 78 6.53 -21.36 -7.39
CA ALA A 78 6.86 -22.45 -6.47
C ALA A 78 6.03 -22.37 -5.17
N TRP A 79 5.83 -21.17 -4.62
CA TRP A 79 4.99 -20.95 -3.45
C TRP A 79 3.50 -21.05 -3.78
N PHE A 80 3.11 -20.55 -4.95
CA PHE A 80 1.72 -20.45 -5.42
C PHE A 80 1.58 -21.11 -6.81
N PRO A 81 1.58 -22.45 -6.89
CA PRO A 81 1.63 -23.19 -8.17
C PRO A 81 0.44 -22.98 -9.09
N ASN A 82 -0.67 -22.46 -8.57
CA ASN A 82 -1.88 -22.18 -9.37
C ASN A 82 -1.82 -20.82 -10.07
N THR A 83 -0.77 -20.03 -9.86
CA THR A 83 -0.65 -18.69 -10.43
C THR A 83 -0.09 -18.69 -11.86
N LEU A 84 -0.52 -17.71 -12.65
CA LEU A 84 -0.07 -17.48 -14.04
C LEU A 84 0.55 -16.10 -14.18
N ASN A 85 1.66 -16.03 -14.92
CA ASN A 85 2.41 -14.80 -15.13
C ASN A 85 1.81 -13.89 -16.23
N PRO A 86 1.84 -12.55 -16.07
CA PRO A 86 2.08 -11.80 -14.82
C PRO A 86 1.10 -12.15 -13.69
N VAL A 87 1.63 -12.33 -12.46
CA VAL A 87 0.80 -12.65 -11.29
C VAL A 87 0.11 -11.38 -10.79
N ILE A 88 -1.19 -11.51 -10.54
CA ILE A 88 -2.06 -10.43 -10.05
C ILE A 88 -2.64 -10.86 -8.72
N PHE A 89 -2.43 -10.04 -7.70
CA PHE A 89 -2.93 -10.28 -6.35
C PHE A 89 -4.22 -9.48 -6.14
N GLY A 90 -5.21 -10.12 -5.51
CA GLY A 90 -6.39 -9.42 -4.97
C GLY A 90 -6.10 -8.95 -3.55
N ALA A 91 -6.20 -7.64 -3.29
CA ALA A 91 -5.91 -7.11 -1.96
C ALA A 91 -6.85 -7.68 -0.87
N PRO A 92 -6.34 -7.98 0.35
CA PRO A 92 -7.20 -8.33 1.48
C PRO A 92 -7.93 -7.07 1.98
N MET A 93 -9.18 -6.91 1.56
CA MET A 93 -10.03 -5.76 1.93
C MET A 93 -11.05 -6.20 2.99
N LEU A 94 -10.88 -5.79 4.24
CA LEU A 94 -11.77 -6.21 5.34
C LEU A 94 -13.24 -5.88 5.02
N GLY A 95 -14.10 -6.89 5.13
CA GLY A 95 -15.53 -6.78 4.83
C GLY A 95 -15.89 -6.72 3.33
N ILE A 96 -14.90 -6.73 2.44
CA ILE A 96 -15.12 -6.68 0.98
C ILE A 96 -14.55 -7.93 0.28
N SER A 97 -13.28 -8.25 0.55
CA SER A 97 -12.61 -9.42 0.00
C SER A 97 -12.95 -10.65 0.82
N ASN A 98 -14.06 -11.27 0.42
CA ASN A 98 -14.62 -12.49 0.99
C ASN A 98 -13.96 -13.75 0.40
N GLY A 99 -14.38 -14.93 0.87
CA GLY A 99 -13.86 -16.21 0.41
C GLY A 99 -14.11 -16.49 -1.07
N THR A 100 -15.29 -16.12 -1.57
CA THR A 100 -15.68 -16.31 -2.98
C THR A 100 -14.83 -15.46 -3.92
N LEU A 101 -14.61 -14.18 -3.60
CA LEU A 101 -13.77 -13.27 -4.38
C LEU A 101 -12.33 -13.80 -4.44
N ALA A 102 -11.75 -14.15 -3.29
CA ALA A 102 -10.39 -14.68 -3.24
C ALA A 102 -10.26 -15.97 -4.06
N ALA A 103 -11.23 -16.88 -3.95
CA ALA A 103 -11.25 -18.12 -4.71
C ALA A 103 -11.35 -17.90 -6.23
N GLU A 104 -12.24 -17.02 -6.71
CA GLU A 104 -12.39 -16.76 -8.15
C GLU A 104 -11.17 -16.04 -8.74
N ILE A 105 -10.49 -15.17 -7.98
CA ILE A 105 -9.19 -14.60 -8.37
C ILE A 105 -8.16 -15.71 -8.56
N SER A 106 -8.05 -16.62 -7.59
CA SER A 106 -7.09 -17.72 -7.62
C SER A 106 -7.38 -18.72 -8.74
N LYS A 107 -8.65 -19.05 -8.98
CA LYS A 107 -9.10 -19.91 -10.08
C LYS A 107 -8.75 -19.35 -11.47
N ALA A 108 -8.66 -18.02 -11.61
CA ALA A 108 -8.21 -17.36 -12.83
C ALA A 108 -6.67 -17.23 -12.95
N GLY A 109 -5.92 -17.88 -12.05
CA GLY A 109 -4.47 -17.86 -11.98
C GLY A 109 -3.89 -16.60 -11.35
N GLY A 110 -4.72 -15.77 -10.69
CA GLY A 110 -4.24 -14.75 -9.77
C GLY A 110 -3.92 -15.34 -8.40
N PHE A 111 -3.68 -14.48 -7.41
CA PHE A 111 -3.59 -14.88 -6.00
C PHE A 111 -4.57 -14.04 -5.18
N GLY A 112 -5.70 -14.64 -4.80
CA GLY A 112 -6.73 -13.95 -4.01
C GLY A 112 -6.40 -13.95 -2.52
N LEU A 113 -6.71 -12.85 -1.82
CA LEU A 113 -6.58 -12.77 -0.36
C LEU A 113 -7.89 -12.37 0.31
N ILE A 114 -8.21 -13.04 1.43
CA ILE A 114 -9.38 -12.75 2.27
C ILE A 114 -8.99 -11.69 3.31
N GLY A 115 -9.91 -10.77 3.63
CA GLY A 115 -9.73 -9.84 4.76
C GLY A 115 -10.02 -10.52 6.11
N GLY A 116 -8.97 -10.88 6.86
CA GLY A 116 -9.06 -11.59 8.15
C GLY A 116 -9.34 -10.71 9.37
N GLY A 117 -9.15 -9.40 9.25
CA GLY A 117 -9.50 -8.43 10.31
C GLY A 117 -8.38 -8.17 11.33
N TYR A 118 -8.79 -7.66 12.49
CA TYR A 118 -7.87 -7.21 13.56
C TYR A 118 -8.27 -7.63 14.97
N ASP A 119 -9.51 -8.10 15.16
CA ASP A 119 -10.01 -8.50 16.47
C ASP A 119 -9.82 -10.01 16.65
N PHE A 120 -8.79 -10.36 17.42
CA PHE A 120 -8.37 -11.74 17.66
C PHE A 120 -8.87 -12.28 19.00
N ASN A 121 -9.79 -11.58 19.66
CA ASN A 121 -10.45 -12.13 20.85
C ASN A 121 -11.20 -13.42 20.50
N THR A 122 -11.18 -14.39 21.42
CA THR A 122 -11.93 -15.64 21.25
C THR A 122 -13.40 -15.34 21.01
N GLY A 123 -13.97 -15.87 19.92
CA GLY A 123 -15.37 -15.65 19.56
C GLY A 123 -15.68 -14.30 18.92
N SER A 124 -14.65 -13.52 18.51
CA SER A 124 -14.89 -12.27 17.80
C SER A 124 -15.68 -12.48 16.50
N ALA A 125 -16.39 -11.44 16.08
CA ALA A 125 -17.10 -11.45 14.81
C ALA A 125 -16.13 -11.62 13.62
N HIS A 126 -14.91 -11.09 13.71
CA HIS A 126 -13.89 -11.25 12.66
C HIS A 126 -13.45 -12.69 12.50
N LEU A 127 -13.11 -13.39 13.57
CA LEU A 127 -12.69 -14.80 13.49
C LEU A 127 -13.85 -15.70 13.04
N THR A 128 -15.06 -15.43 13.53
CA THR A 128 -16.27 -16.15 13.12
C THR A 128 -16.57 -15.95 11.63
N ALA A 129 -16.43 -14.73 11.11
CA ALA A 129 -16.59 -14.44 9.69
C ALA A 129 -15.49 -15.12 8.87
N LEU A 130 -14.23 -15.03 9.29
CA LEU A 130 -13.10 -15.63 8.58
C LEU A 130 -13.25 -17.15 8.41
N ALA A 131 -13.68 -17.87 9.43
CA ALA A 131 -13.94 -19.32 9.33
C ALA A 131 -15.00 -19.65 8.26
N LYS A 132 -16.06 -18.84 8.19
CA LYS A 132 -17.11 -18.98 7.15
C LYS A 132 -16.54 -18.69 5.75
N GLU A 133 -15.74 -17.64 5.61
CA GLU A 133 -15.12 -17.27 4.34
C GLU A 133 -14.11 -18.33 3.85
N LEU A 134 -13.35 -18.94 4.75
CA LEU A 134 -12.42 -20.03 4.39
C LEU A 134 -13.18 -21.27 3.91
N THR A 135 -14.30 -21.59 4.55
CA THR A 135 -15.21 -22.66 4.11
C THR A 135 -15.80 -22.34 2.73
N ALA A 136 -16.25 -21.10 2.51
CA ALA A 136 -16.79 -20.66 1.22
C ALA A 136 -15.72 -20.72 0.10
N ALA A 137 -14.50 -20.28 0.38
CA ALA A 137 -13.39 -20.36 -0.57
C ALA A 137 -13.08 -21.81 -0.98
N ARG A 138 -13.03 -22.74 -0.01
CA ARG A 138 -12.84 -24.18 -0.27
C ARG A 138 -13.93 -24.73 -1.18
N LYS A 139 -15.20 -24.38 -0.91
CA LYS A 139 -16.33 -24.78 -1.74
C LYS A 139 -16.22 -24.29 -3.18
N VAL A 140 -15.93 -23.01 -3.39
CA VAL A 140 -15.79 -22.43 -4.74
C VAL A 140 -14.65 -23.09 -5.52
N LEU A 141 -13.60 -23.53 -4.83
CA LEU A 141 -12.45 -24.22 -5.43
C LEU A 141 -12.62 -25.75 -5.55
N GLY A 142 -13.75 -26.31 -5.08
CA GLY A 142 -13.98 -27.76 -5.08
C GLY A 142 -13.04 -28.54 -4.16
N LEU A 143 -12.61 -27.93 -3.04
CA LEU A 143 -11.65 -28.49 -2.08
C LEU A 143 -12.30 -28.96 -0.77
N GLU A 144 -13.56 -29.40 -0.84
CA GLU A 144 -14.37 -29.79 0.32
C GLU A 144 -13.97 -31.17 0.88
N GLU A 145 -13.58 -32.11 0.01
CA GLU A 145 -13.30 -33.51 0.40
C GLU A 145 -11.85 -33.77 0.82
N PHE A 146 -10.93 -32.84 0.56
CA PHE A 146 -9.50 -32.99 0.85
C PHE A 146 -9.02 -31.92 1.83
N ALA A 147 -9.29 -32.11 3.13
CA ALA A 147 -8.89 -31.20 4.21
C ALA A 147 -7.38 -30.90 4.22
N LEU A 148 -6.54 -31.80 3.69
CA LEU A 148 -5.08 -31.65 3.62
C LEU A 148 -4.58 -30.88 2.38
N THR A 149 -5.45 -30.55 1.42
CA THR A 149 -5.02 -29.77 0.25
C THR A 149 -4.87 -28.30 0.65
N PRO A 150 -3.71 -27.66 0.41
CA PRO A 150 -3.53 -26.24 0.64
C PRO A 150 -4.58 -25.43 -0.12
N LEU A 151 -5.22 -24.51 0.57
CA LEU A 151 -6.19 -23.59 -0.01
C LEU A 151 -5.42 -22.49 -0.76
N PRO A 152 -5.54 -22.35 -2.10
CA PRO A 152 -4.75 -21.40 -2.89
C PRO A 152 -5.23 -19.95 -2.75
N VAL A 153 -5.32 -19.47 -1.51
CA VAL A 153 -5.63 -18.09 -1.16
C VAL A 153 -4.69 -17.64 -0.04
N GLY A 154 -4.54 -16.33 0.13
CA GLY A 154 -3.94 -15.74 1.32
C GLY A 154 -4.98 -15.14 2.27
N ILE A 155 -4.53 -14.70 3.44
CA ILE A 155 -5.38 -13.98 4.41
C ILE A 155 -4.62 -12.77 4.94
N GLY A 156 -5.26 -11.60 4.97
CA GLY A 156 -4.68 -10.36 5.50
C GLY A 156 -5.16 -10.03 6.90
N PHE A 157 -4.23 -9.68 7.79
CA PHE A 157 -4.49 -9.26 9.17
C PHE A 157 -3.86 -7.90 9.47
N ILE A 158 -4.57 -7.12 10.28
CA ILE A 158 -4.11 -5.83 10.80
C ILE A 158 -3.67 -6.03 12.24
N LEU A 159 -2.45 -5.59 12.56
CA LEU A 159 -1.75 -5.92 13.82
C LEU A 159 -1.72 -4.79 14.86
N CYS A 160 -2.42 -3.67 14.63
CA CYS A 160 -2.42 -2.51 15.53
C CYS A 160 -3.47 -2.59 16.66
N HIS A 161 -4.29 -3.65 16.68
CA HIS A 161 -5.30 -3.87 17.70
C HIS A 161 -4.71 -4.52 18.96
N GLU A 162 -5.27 -4.22 20.13
CA GLU A 162 -4.76 -4.70 21.43
C GLU A 162 -4.76 -6.22 21.57
N SER A 163 -5.65 -6.92 20.85
CA SER A 163 -5.73 -8.38 20.85
C SER A 163 -4.60 -9.06 20.06
N VAL A 164 -3.64 -8.34 19.48
CA VAL A 164 -2.55 -8.93 18.67
C VAL A 164 -1.77 -10.02 19.41
N GLY A 165 -1.64 -9.92 20.74
CA GLY A 165 -1.03 -10.96 21.57
C GLY A 165 -1.77 -12.31 21.57
N LEU A 166 -3.01 -12.35 21.08
CA LEU A 166 -3.82 -13.56 20.96
C LEU A 166 -3.66 -14.28 19.62
N PHE A 167 -2.90 -13.72 18.66
CA PHE A 167 -2.79 -14.26 17.30
C PHE A 167 -2.42 -15.76 17.28
N GLU A 168 -1.39 -16.16 18.01
CA GLU A 168 -0.97 -17.58 18.08
C GLU A 168 -2.07 -18.48 18.67
N LYS A 169 -2.85 -17.98 19.63
CA LYS A 169 -3.87 -18.77 20.33
C LYS A 169 -5.17 -18.88 19.54
N THR A 170 -5.53 -17.87 18.75
CA THR A 170 -6.88 -17.76 18.15
C THR A 170 -6.87 -17.74 16.63
N VAL A 171 -5.85 -17.16 16.00
CA VAL A 171 -5.74 -17.09 14.53
C VAL A 171 -5.01 -18.31 14.00
N LEU A 172 -3.85 -18.66 14.56
CA LEU A 172 -3.01 -19.74 14.03
C LEU A 172 -3.73 -21.10 13.93
N PRO A 173 -4.56 -21.55 14.91
CA PRO A 173 -5.30 -22.79 14.76
C PRO A 173 -6.26 -22.79 13.57
N LEU A 174 -6.92 -21.65 13.31
CA LEU A 174 -7.82 -21.50 12.17
C LEU A 174 -7.05 -21.55 10.83
N LEU A 175 -5.84 -20.96 10.80
CA LEU A 175 -4.96 -21.08 9.63
C LEU A 175 -4.52 -22.53 9.41
N GLN A 176 -4.15 -23.25 10.46
CA GLN A 176 -3.73 -24.65 10.36
C GLN A 176 -4.87 -25.55 9.88
N GLU A 177 -6.09 -25.32 10.37
CA GLU A 177 -7.29 -26.06 9.97
C GLU A 177 -7.60 -25.89 8.48
N HIS A 178 -7.55 -24.66 7.96
CA HIS A 178 -7.91 -24.39 6.56
C HIS A 178 -6.72 -24.35 5.59
N SER A 179 -5.49 -24.34 6.09
CA SER A 179 -4.23 -24.36 5.32
C SER A 179 -4.19 -23.37 4.14
N PRO A 180 -4.40 -22.05 4.35
CA PRO A 180 -4.15 -21.05 3.32
C PRO A 180 -2.65 -21.04 2.95
N GLN A 181 -2.29 -20.52 1.77
CA GLN A 181 -0.89 -20.54 1.34
C GLN A 181 -0.03 -19.41 1.93
N ALA A 182 -0.66 -18.30 2.35
CA ALA A 182 0.08 -17.14 2.83
C ALA A 182 -0.72 -16.26 3.78
N VAL A 183 0.01 -15.51 4.59
CA VAL A 183 -0.51 -14.56 5.56
C VAL A 183 0.09 -13.19 5.30
N TRP A 184 -0.77 -12.20 5.04
CA TRP A 184 -0.41 -10.81 4.85
C TRP A 184 -0.57 -10.06 6.17
N LEU A 185 0.51 -9.46 6.65
CA LEU A 185 0.57 -8.69 7.89
C LEU A 185 0.68 -7.21 7.57
N PHE A 186 -0.16 -6.39 8.21
CA PHE A 186 -0.13 -4.95 8.08
C PHE A 186 -0.27 -4.25 9.42
N ALA A 187 0.32 -3.06 9.48
CA ALA A 187 0.20 -2.11 10.58
C ALA A 187 0.51 -2.66 11.97
N PRO A 188 1.69 -3.26 12.22
CA PRO A 188 2.13 -3.46 13.59
C PRO A 188 2.24 -2.11 14.30
N ASP A 189 1.78 -2.05 15.56
CA ASP A 189 1.92 -0.88 16.43
C ASP A 189 2.92 -1.17 17.55
N GLU A 190 4.16 -0.75 17.35
CA GLU A 190 5.27 -0.93 18.30
C GLU A 190 5.08 -0.19 19.63
N THR A 191 4.10 0.72 19.74
CA THR A 191 3.79 1.37 21.03
C THR A 191 2.91 0.51 21.91
N LYS A 192 2.12 -0.39 21.30
CA LYS A 192 1.20 -1.33 21.98
C LYS A 192 1.80 -2.73 22.08
N VAL A 193 2.78 -3.02 21.24
CA VAL A 193 3.50 -4.29 21.14
C VAL A 193 4.94 -4.03 21.53
N LYS A 194 5.49 -4.70 22.57
CA LYS A 194 6.93 -4.58 22.87
C LYS A 194 7.74 -4.79 21.57
N PRO A 195 8.58 -3.83 21.14
CA PRO A 195 9.11 -3.83 19.78
C PRO A 195 9.91 -5.10 19.46
N GLY A 196 9.68 -5.64 18.26
CA GLY A 196 10.48 -6.72 17.68
C GLY A 196 10.19 -8.14 18.17
N SER A 197 9.69 -8.36 19.39
CA SER A 197 9.52 -9.75 19.88
C SER A 197 8.22 -10.40 19.42
N LEU A 198 7.07 -9.70 19.49
CA LEU A 198 5.79 -10.33 19.18
C LEU A 198 5.57 -10.53 17.69
N VAL A 199 5.84 -9.50 16.87
CA VAL A 199 5.69 -9.61 15.41
C VAL A 199 6.60 -10.72 14.88
N ARG A 200 7.88 -10.71 15.28
CA ARG A 200 8.81 -11.78 14.94
C ARG A 200 8.34 -13.15 15.43
N SER A 201 7.85 -13.25 16.66
CA SER A 201 7.26 -14.50 17.19
C SER A 201 6.08 -14.97 16.33
N ILE A 202 5.20 -14.07 15.87
CA ILE A 202 4.11 -14.41 14.95
C ILE A 202 4.69 -14.95 13.63
N VAL A 203 5.70 -14.28 13.05
CA VAL A 203 6.34 -14.72 11.81
C VAL A 203 6.97 -16.11 11.96
N GLU A 204 7.73 -16.33 13.04
CA GLU A 204 8.35 -17.63 13.35
C GLU A 204 7.30 -18.74 13.44
N LYS A 205 6.17 -18.51 14.12
CA LYS A 205 5.08 -19.48 14.23
C LYS A 205 4.36 -19.75 12.92
N LEU A 206 4.24 -18.74 12.06
CA LEU A 206 3.67 -18.88 10.72
C LEU A 206 4.60 -19.72 9.83
N HIS A 207 5.90 -19.47 9.89
CA HIS A 207 6.91 -20.26 9.18
C HIS A 207 6.98 -21.71 9.67
N ASP A 208 6.93 -21.94 10.99
CA ASP A 208 6.85 -23.28 11.59
C ASP A 208 5.62 -24.07 11.10
N SER A 209 4.55 -23.36 10.71
CA SER A 209 3.33 -23.94 10.15
C SER A 209 3.33 -23.99 8.61
N GLY A 210 4.42 -23.59 7.95
CA GLY A 210 4.59 -23.67 6.50
C GLY A 210 3.93 -22.53 5.70
N PHE A 211 3.49 -21.45 6.34
CA PHE A 211 2.85 -20.32 5.66
C PHE A 211 3.89 -19.33 5.15
N MET A 212 3.66 -18.80 3.93
CA MET A 212 4.42 -17.65 3.44
C MET A 212 3.94 -16.37 4.12
N VAL A 213 4.87 -15.50 4.52
CA VAL A 213 4.57 -14.28 5.25
C VAL A 213 4.81 -13.06 4.37
N MET A 214 3.76 -12.25 4.19
CA MET A 214 3.80 -10.99 3.46
C MET A 214 3.73 -9.82 4.43
N PHE A 215 4.47 -8.74 4.15
CA PHE A 215 4.35 -7.48 4.89
C PHE A 215 4.00 -6.33 3.96
N GLN A 216 2.96 -5.58 4.30
CA GLN A 216 2.64 -4.32 3.63
C GLN A 216 3.41 -3.16 4.25
N VAL A 217 4.15 -2.45 3.39
CA VAL A 217 5.06 -1.37 3.76
C VAL A 217 4.86 -0.16 2.85
N GLY A 218 5.03 1.04 3.39
CA GLY A 218 4.96 2.31 2.62
C GLY A 218 6.26 3.10 2.59
N THR A 219 7.31 2.60 3.26
CA THR A 219 8.63 3.24 3.34
C THR A 219 9.75 2.20 3.29
N VAL A 220 10.94 2.61 2.88
CA VAL A 220 12.14 1.74 2.87
C VAL A 220 12.52 1.30 4.29
N ALA A 221 12.33 2.16 5.29
CA ALA A 221 12.59 1.82 6.68
C ALA A 221 11.68 0.68 7.17
N ALA A 222 10.38 0.76 6.87
CA ALA A 222 9.43 -0.31 7.17
C ALA A 222 9.73 -1.59 6.38
N ALA A 223 10.15 -1.47 5.10
CA ALA A 223 10.57 -2.61 4.29
C ALA A 223 11.79 -3.34 4.89
N ARG A 224 12.79 -2.58 5.36
CA ARG A 224 13.97 -3.12 6.03
C ARG A 224 13.60 -3.85 7.32
N GLN A 225 12.69 -3.28 8.11
CA GLN A 225 12.21 -3.90 9.34
C GLN A 225 11.44 -5.19 9.04
N ALA A 226 10.50 -5.18 8.08
CA ALA A 226 9.77 -6.37 7.64
C ALA A 226 10.71 -7.48 7.15
N ALA A 227 11.76 -7.14 6.40
CA ALA A 227 12.78 -8.10 6.01
C ALA A 227 13.45 -8.72 7.24
N ARG A 228 13.91 -7.92 8.20
CA ARG A 228 14.51 -8.40 9.47
C ARG A 228 13.57 -9.30 10.28
N ASP A 229 12.28 -9.00 10.26
CA ASP A 229 11.25 -9.77 10.96
C ASP A 229 10.92 -11.10 10.29
N GLY A 230 11.37 -11.31 9.04
CA GLY A 230 11.25 -12.58 8.33
C GLY A 230 10.30 -12.57 7.13
N ALA A 231 9.96 -11.41 6.56
CA ALA A 231 9.10 -11.37 5.37
C ALA A 231 9.65 -12.22 4.21
N ASP A 232 8.81 -13.06 3.63
CA ASP A 232 9.07 -13.74 2.35
C ASP A 232 8.68 -12.83 1.18
N ILE A 233 7.62 -12.03 1.39
CA ILE A 233 7.08 -11.10 0.40
C ILE A 233 6.91 -9.72 1.03
N ILE A 234 7.46 -8.69 0.38
CA ILE A 234 7.22 -7.29 0.71
C ILE A 234 6.20 -6.73 -0.26
N ILE A 235 5.04 -6.34 0.24
CA ILE A 235 4.06 -5.56 -0.50
C ILE A 235 4.45 -4.07 -0.37
N ALA A 236 5.10 -3.55 -1.40
CA ALA A 236 5.45 -2.14 -1.52
C ALA A 236 4.20 -1.34 -1.93
N GLN A 237 3.46 -0.84 -0.94
CA GLN A 237 2.23 -0.08 -1.15
C GLN A 237 2.52 1.42 -1.21
N GLY A 238 2.35 2.00 -2.40
CA GLY A 238 2.44 3.44 -2.60
C GLY A 238 1.19 4.19 -2.08
N VAL A 239 1.35 5.49 -1.80
CA VAL A 239 0.29 6.40 -1.30
C VAL A 239 -0.91 6.60 -2.24
N ASP A 240 -0.82 5.99 -3.42
CA ASP A 240 -1.85 5.88 -4.45
C ASP A 240 -2.94 4.84 -4.11
N ALA A 241 -2.68 3.97 -3.13
CA ALA A 241 -3.63 2.94 -2.70
C ALA A 241 -4.86 3.53 -2.02
N GLY A 242 -5.99 2.80 -2.12
CA GLY A 242 -7.19 3.06 -1.34
C GLY A 242 -7.13 2.38 0.02
N GLY A 243 -7.90 2.90 0.98
CA GLY A 243 -7.90 2.39 2.35
C GLY A 243 -6.63 2.79 3.11
N HIS A 244 -6.37 2.06 4.20
CA HIS A 244 -5.28 2.37 5.13
C HIS A 244 -3.89 2.07 4.57
N GLN A 245 -2.99 3.02 4.77
CA GLN A 245 -1.61 3.01 4.31
C GLN A 245 -0.75 3.86 5.25
N PHE A 246 0.57 3.90 5.02
CA PHE A 246 1.45 4.77 5.78
C PHE A 246 1.08 6.25 5.55
N ALA A 247 0.91 7.02 6.62
CA ALA A 247 0.61 8.45 6.57
C ALA A 247 1.73 9.20 5.84
N SER A 248 2.98 8.93 6.23
CA SER A 248 4.19 9.31 5.50
C SER A 248 4.67 8.12 4.66
N GLY A 249 4.43 8.18 3.35
CA GLY A 249 4.82 7.13 2.41
C GLY A 249 5.18 7.67 1.04
N ALA A 250 5.88 6.86 0.25
CA ALA A 250 6.24 7.19 -1.12
C ALA A 250 5.14 6.76 -2.13
N GLY A 251 5.15 7.33 -3.34
CA GLY A 251 4.34 6.83 -4.45
C GLY A 251 4.88 5.51 -4.97
N VAL A 252 4.05 4.71 -5.65
CA VAL A 252 4.46 3.35 -6.08
C VAL A 252 5.69 3.37 -7.01
N VAL A 253 5.82 4.41 -7.84
CA VAL A 253 6.91 4.58 -8.81
C VAL A 253 8.28 4.72 -8.15
N SER A 254 8.37 5.42 -7.00
CA SER A 254 9.63 5.57 -6.27
C SER A 254 9.82 4.47 -5.23
N LEU A 255 8.74 4.06 -4.55
CA LEU A 255 8.82 3.08 -3.47
C LEU A 255 9.36 1.72 -3.93
N VAL A 256 8.83 1.18 -5.04
CA VAL A 256 9.23 -0.15 -5.54
C VAL A 256 10.72 -0.23 -5.83
N PRO A 257 11.33 0.63 -6.67
CA PRO A 257 12.75 0.53 -6.97
C PRO A 257 13.65 0.82 -5.76
N GLU A 258 13.24 1.70 -4.84
CA GLU A 258 14.01 1.93 -3.59
C GLU A 258 14.01 0.70 -2.68
N VAL A 259 12.87 0.01 -2.54
CA VAL A 259 12.79 -1.25 -1.77
C VAL A 259 13.62 -2.35 -2.44
N VAL A 260 13.55 -2.49 -3.76
CA VAL A 260 14.37 -3.45 -4.51
C VAL A 260 15.86 -3.16 -4.33
N ALA A 261 16.27 -1.89 -4.41
CA ALA A 261 17.65 -1.49 -4.17
C ALA A 261 18.11 -1.81 -2.74
N MET A 262 17.26 -1.56 -1.75
CA MET A 262 17.52 -1.88 -0.35
C MET A 262 17.74 -3.39 -0.13
N LEU A 263 16.93 -4.24 -0.76
CA LEU A 263 17.10 -5.71 -0.68
C LEU A 263 18.38 -6.20 -1.36
N GLY A 264 18.99 -5.40 -2.23
CA GLY A 264 20.30 -5.67 -2.83
C GLY A 264 21.50 -5.34 -1.94
N GLU A 265 21.28 -4.72 -0.79
CA GLU A 265 22.35 -4.38 0.16
C GLU A 265 22.93 -5.62 0.85
N PRO A 266 24.20 -5.58 1.32
CA PRO A 266 24.87 -6.73 1.94
C PRO A 266 24.11 -7.39 3.08
N GLU A 267 23.28 -6.63 3.82
CA GLU A 267 22.44 -7.13 4.91
C GLU A 267 21.44 -8.22 4.45
N PHE A 268 20.96 -8.14 3.21
CA PHE A 268 19.91 -9.00 2.69
C PHE A 268 20.38 -9.89 1.53
N VAL A 269 21.65 -9.81 1.13
CA VAL A 269 22.23 -10.70 0.12
C VAL A 269 22.06 -12.16 0.54
N GLY A 270 21.46 -12.96 -0.34
CA GLY A 270 21.16 -14.37 -0.10
C GLY A 270 19.78 -14.63 0.52
N ARG A 271 19.05 -13.58 0.93
CA ARG A 271 17.64 -13.71 1.29
C ARG A 271 16.79 -13.63 0.04
N GLU A 272 15.75 -14.47 0.01
CA GLU A 272 14.93 -14.70 -1.17
C GLU A 272 13.63 -13.91 -1.14
N ILE A 273 13.69 -12.64 -0.73
CA ILE A 273 12.50 -11.79 -0.52
C ILE A 273 11.98 -11.27 -1.86
N VAL A 274 10.67 -11.44 -2.11
CA VAL A 274 9.97 -10.97 -3.32
C VAL A 274 9.31 -9.61 -3.06
N VAL A 275 9.32 -8.70 -4.04
CA VAL A 275 8.64 -7.40 -3.98
C VAL A 275 7.39 -7.40 -4.85
N VAL A 276 6.25 -7.07 -4.25
CA VAL A 276 4.97 -6.94 -4.96
C VAL A 276 4.50 -5.50 -4.88
N ALA A 277 4.20 -4.89 -6.02
CA ALA A 277 3.76 -3.50 -6.07
C ALA A 277 2.26 -3.38 -5.73
N ALA A 278 1.90 -2.39 -4.91
CA ALA A 278 0.51 -2.06 -4.61
C ALA A 278 0.28 -0.54 -4.64
N GLY A 279 -0.95 -0.13 -4.97
CA GLY A 279 -1.36 1.28 -5.00
C GLY A 279 -1.38 1.87 -6.41
N GLY A 280 -2.48 2.53 -6.78
CA GLY A 280 -2.68 3.12 -8.11
C GLY A 280 -2.84 2.14 -9.28
N ILE A 281 -2.59 0.84 -9.08
CA ILE A 281 -2.70 -0.21 -10.11
C ILE A 281 -4.16 -0.66 -10.23
N SER A 282 -4.75 -0.51 -11.42
CA SER A 282 -6.15 -0.88 -11.69
C SER A 282 -6.39 -1.53 -13.05
N ASP A 283 -5.35 -1.67 -13.88
CA ASP A 283 -5.40 -2.33 -15.18
C ASP A 283 -4.03 -2.93 -15.59
N GLY A 284 -3.98 -3.57 -16.77
CA GLY A 284 -2.77 -4.22 -17.25
C GLY A 284 -1.59 -3.29 -17.55
N ARG A 285 -1.84 -1.99 -17.81
CA ARG A 285 -0.76 -1.01 -18.00
C ARG A 285 -0.05 -0.75 -16.68
N GLY A 286 -0.83 -0.61 -15.60
CA GLY A 286 -0.30 -0.50 -14.24
C GLY A 286 0.50 -1.75 -13.84
N VAL A 287 0.02 -2.95 -14.16
CA VAL A 287 0.76 -4.20 -13.92
C VAL A 287 2.08 -4.22 -14.71
N ALA A 288 2.07 -3.88 -16.00
CA ALA A 288 3.29 -3.81 -16.81
C ALA A 288 4.30 -2.79 -16.25
N ALA A 289 3.82 -1.62 -15.78
CA ALA A 289 4.65 -0.62 -15.15
C ALA A 289 5.27 -1.11 -13.84
N ALA A 290 4.49 -1.77 -12.98
CA ALA A 290 4.99 -2.37 -11.73
C ALA A 290 6.12 -3.37 -11.98
N LEU A 291 5.97 -4.25 -12.97
CA LEU A 291 7.01 -5.19 -13.35
C LEU A 291 8.28 -4.48 -13.87
N ALA A 292 8.11 -3.41 -14.65
CA ALA A 292 9.22 -2.61 -15.14
C ALA A 292 9.98 -1.87 -14.03
N LEU A 293 9.32 -1.56 -12.91
CA LEU A 293 9.95 -0.97 -11.71
C LEU A 293 10.77 -1.98 -10.90
N GLY A 294 10.67 -3.28 -11.21
CA GLY A 294 11.40 -4.34 -10.53
C GLY A 294 10.58 -5.16 -9.53
N ALA A 295 9.25 -4.96 -9.46
CA ALA A 295 8.39 -5.87 -8.72
C ALA A 295 8.16 -7.18 -9.50
N GLU A 296 7.90 -8.28 -8.80
CA GLU A 296 7.59 -9.59 -9.40
C GLU A 296 6.10 -9.79 -9.69
N ALA A 297 5.24 -9.06 -8.98
CA ALA A 297 3.79 -9.09 -9.14
C ALA A 297 3.15 -7.74 -8.78
N ALA A 298 1.84 -7.64 -9.00
CA ALA A 298 1.07 -6.44 -8.68
C ALA A 298 -0.21 -6.78 -7.91
N VAL A 299 -0.58 -5.92 -6.96
CA VAL A 299 -1.83 -5.98 -6.20
C VAL A 299 -2.83 -4.98 -6.77
N MET A 300 -4.06 -5.43 -6.98
CA MET A 300 -5.20 -4.55 -7.22
C MET A 300 -6.18 -4.63 -6.04
N GLY A 301 -6.64 -3.47 -5.58
CA GLY A 301 -7.72 -3.36 -4.58
C GLY A 301 -8.96 -2.73 -5.19
N THR A 302 -8.86 -1.45 -5.56
CA THR A 302 -9.97 -0.66 -6.11
C THR A 302 -10.64 -1.30 -7.33
N ARG A 303 -9.88 -1.96 -8.21
CA ARG A 303 -10.45 -2.69 -9.36
C ARG A 303 -11.35 -3.84 -8.94
N PHE A 304 -11.03 -4.55 -7.85
CA PHE A 304 -11.84 -5.67 -7.35
C PHE A 304 -13.02 -5.24 -6.48
N LEU A 305 -13.12 -3.96 -6.08
CA LEU A 305 -14.32 -3.45 -5.41
C LEU A 305 -15.57 -3.63 -6.28
N VAL A 306 -15.42 -3.59 -7.61
CA VAL A 306 -16.54 -3.74 -8.55
C VAL A 306 -16.68 -5.16 -9.10
N ALA A 307 -15.92 -6.12 -8.57
CA ALA A 307 -16.06 -7.52 -8.97
C ALA A 307 -17.40 -8.10 -8.52
N THR A 308 -18.02 -8.94 -9.34
CA THR A 308 -19.34 -9.56 -9.07
C THR A 308 -19.37 -10.27 -7.71
N GLU A 309 -18.25 -10.91 -7.35
CA GLU A 309 -18.08 -11.75 -6.17
C GLU A 309 -17.76 -10.96 -4.90
N ALA A 310 -17.39 -9.68 -5.03
CA ALA A 310 -17.00 -8.86 -3.89
C ALA A 310 -18.22 -8.48 -3.04
N SER A 311 -18.07 -8.50 -1.70
CA SER A 311 -19.08 -8.05 -0.73
C SER A 311 -19.28 -6.52 -0.71
N THR A 312 -18.88 -5.82 -1.78
CA THR A 312 -19.03 -4.37 -1.91
C THR A 312 -20.51 -4.01 -2.01
N PRO A 313 -21.04 -3.17 -1.10
CA PRO A 313 -22.39 -2.67 -1.20
C PRO A 313 -22.62 -1.91 -2.51
N ASP A 314 -23.82 -2.02 -3.08
CA ASP A 314 -24.14 -1.46 -4.40
C ASP A 314 -23.87 0.04 -4.50
N PHE A 315 -24.16 0.80 -3.44
CA PHE A 315 -23.88 2.23 -3.43
C PHE A 315 -22.38 2.54 -3.58
N ARG A 316 -21.50 1.73 -2.98
CA ARG A 316 -20.03 1.88 -3.10
C ARG A 316 -19.57 1.47 -4.48
N ARG A 317 -20.12 0.36 -5.01
CA ARG A 317 -19.83 -0.12 -6.37
C ARG A 317 -20.17 0.96 -7.39
N LYS A 318 -21.37 1.53 -7.29
CA LYS A 318 -21.84 2.64 -8.13
C LYS A 318 -20.91 3.85 -8.02
N LEU A 319 -20.60 4.28 -6.80
CA LEU A 319 -19.71 5.43 -6.57
C LEU A 319 -18.31 5.21 -7.19
N VAL A 320 -17.74 4.01 -7.05
CA VAL A 320 -16.45 3.65 -7.67
C VAL A 320 -16.51 3.76 -9.19
N LEU A 321 -17.57 3.26 -9.82
CA LEU A 321 -17.75 3.29 -11.28
C LEU A 321 -17.99 4.70 -11.83
N GLU A 322 -18.69 5.54 -11.08
CA GLU A 322 -19.01 6.92 -11.46
C GLU A 322 -17.85 7.89 -11.21
N THR A 323 -16.91 7.53 -10.32
CA THR A 323 -15.78 8.39 -9.97
C THR A 323 -14.73 8.41 -11.08
N SER A 324 -14.24 9.62 -11.39
CA SER A 324 -13.13 9.85 -12.30
C SER A 324 -12.14 10.84 -11.68
N ASP A 325 -10.97 11.01 -12.30
CA ASP A 325 -9.89 11.84 -11.77
C ASP A 325 -9.57 11.49 -10.31
N GLY A 326 -9.02 10.30 -10.08
CA GLY A 326 -8.79 9.83 -8.71
C GLY A 326 -7.80 10.68 -7.92
N GLY A 327 -6.96 11.47 -8.57
CA GLY A 327 -6.08 12.43 -7.91
C GLY A 327 -6.85 13.59 -7.27
N ALA A 328 -7.87 14.10 -7.97
CA ALA A 328 -8.74 15.16 -7.46
C ALA A 328 -9.90 14.64 -6.59
N SER A 329 -10.38 13.43 -6.86
CA SER A 329 -11.60 12.86 -6.26
C SER A 329 -11.35 11.97 -5.04
N THR A 330 -10.09 11.73 -4.66
CA THR A 330 -9.75 10.94 -3.47
C THR A 330 -8.77 11.67 -2.57
N VAL A 331 -8.82 11.38 -1.27
CA VAL A 331 -7.97 12.07 -0.29
C VAL A 331 -7.56 11.16 0.86
N LYS A 332 -6.31 11.30 1.27
CA LYS A 332 -5.77 10.68 2.49
C LYS A 332 -6.13 11.51 3.71
N SER A 333 -6.71 10.90 4.73
CA SER A 333 -7.00 11.57 5.99
C SER A 333 -7.33 10.58 7.11
N THR A 334 -7.04 10.95 8.36
CA THR A 334 -7.57 10.26 9.55
C THR A 334 -9.04 10.56 9.79
N PHE A 335 -9.55 11.67 9.23
CA PHE A 335 -10.94 12.09 9.39
C PHE A 335 -11.94 10.99 9.00
N HIS A 336 -11.59 10.19 7.98
CA HIS A 336 -12.43 9.08 7.53
C HIS A 336 -12.67 8.05 8.63
N ASP A 337 -11.69 7.80 9.49
CA ASP A 337 -11.83 6.92 10.66
C ASP A 337 -12.53 7.64 11.81
N ASP A 338 -12.15 8.91 12.05
CA ASP A 338 -12.70 9.74 13.13
C ASP A 338 -14.23 9.88 13.00
N VAL A 339 -14.75 10.15 11.80
CA VAL A 339 -16.20 10.30 11.55
C VAL A 339 -16.96 8.98 11.72
N GLN A 340 -16.28 7.85 11.50
CA GLN A 340 -16.84 6.50 11.69
C GLN A 340 -16.68 6.00 13.14
N GLY A 341 -15.88 6.67 13.96
CA GLY A 341 -15.53 6.22 15.31
C GLY A 341 -14.54 5.04 15.34
N THR A 342 -13.73 4.86 14.30
CA THR A 342 -12.72 3.79 14.25
C THR A 342 -11.42 4.24 14.92
N VAL A 343 -11.04 3.61 16.04
CA VAL A 343 -9.95 4.07 16.92
C VAL A 343 -8.74 3.13 17.02
N ILE A 344 -8.60 2.18 16.08
CA ILE A 344 -7.53 1.18 16.13
C ILE A 344 -6.19 1.68 15.58
N TRP A 345 -6.22 2.68 14.70
CA TRP A 345 -5.06 3.13 13.94
C TRP A 345 -4.15 4.04 14.76
N SER A 346 -2.85 3.80 14.70
CA SER A 346 -1.86 4.74 15.22
C SER A 346 -1.64 5.88 14.22
N LYS A 347 -0.98 6.96 14.66
CA LYS A 347 -0.65 8.12 13.80
C LYS A 347 0.29 7.78 12.62
N LEU A 348 0.83 6.57 12.59
CA LEU A 348 1.65 6.09 11.47
C LEU A 348 0.80 5.81 10.22
N TYR A 349 -0.52 5.67 10.39
CA TYR A 349 -1.43 5.25 9.32
C TYR A 349 -2.59 6.24 9.16
N ASP A 350 -3.00 6.42 7.92
CA ASP A 350 -4.23 7.12 7.52
C ASP A 350 -4.87 6.38 6.34
N GLY A 351 -6.08 6.76 5.94
CA GLY A 351 -6.82 6.09 4.89
C GLY A 351 -7.09 6.98 3.68
N ARG A 352 -7.02 6.43 2.46
CA ARG A 352 -7.48 7.11 1.24
C ARG A 352 -8.89 6.66 0.84
N ALA A 353 -9.81 7.61 0.74
CA ALA A 353 -11.19 7.39 0.30
C ALA A 353 -11.60 8.39 -0.79
N ILE A 354 -12.68 8.06 -1.50
CA ILE A 354 -13.40 9.00 -2.37
C ILE A 354 -13.93 10.15 -1.51
N ILE A 355 -13.81 11.38 -2.00
CA ILE A 355 -14.30 12.59 -1.33
C ILE A 355 -15.84 12.58 -1.35
N GLY A 356 -16.45 12.13 -0.27
CA GLY A 356 -17.90 12.18 -0.03
C GLY A 356 -18.33 13.40 0.81
N SER A 357 -19.63 13.52 1.08
CA SER A 357 -20.23 14.66 1.77
C SER A 357 -19.58 14.96 3.13
N SER A 358 -19.28 13.94 3.92
CA SER A 358 -18.62 14.10 5.23
C SER A 358 -17.25 14.78 5.11
N TYR A 359 -16.44 14.40 4.12
CA TYR A 359 -15.13 15.03 3.93
C TYR A 359 -15.27 16.45 3.36
N GLN A 360 -16.24 16.69 2.49
CA GLN A 360 -16.52 18.03 1.97
C GLN A 360 -16.92 19.00 3.09
N ASP A 361 -17.74 18.57 4.03
CA ASP A 361 -18.12 19.35 5.20
C ASP A 361 -16.92 19.61 6.11
N HIS A 362 -16.10 18.59 6.37
CA HIS A 362 -14.83 18.75 7.09
C HIS A 362 -13.90 19.78 6.42
N ALA A 363 -13.72 19.70 5.10
CA ALA A 363 -12.89 20.65 4.34
C ALA A 363 -13.44 22.10 4.37
N LYS A 364 -14.75 22.27 4.59
CA LYS A 364 -15.40 23.57 4.78
C LYS A 364 -15.38 24.06 6.24
N GLY A 365 -14.78 23.30 7.16
CA GLY A 365 -14.62 23.67 8.57
C GLY A 365 -15.76 23.24 9.49
N VAL A 366 -16.65 22.35 9.05
CA VAL A 366 -17.65 21.73 9.96
C VAL A 366 -16.92 20.88 10.99
N SER A 367 -17.29 20.99 12.27
CA SER A 367 -16.59 20.29 13.35
C SER A 367 -16.74 18.77 13.24
N LEU A 368 -15.86 18.03 13.92
CA LEU A 368 -15.92 16.57 13.94
C LEU A 368 -17.20 16.09 14.63
N GLU A 369 -17.61 16.73 15.73
CA GLU A 369 -18.81 16.36 16.49
C GLU A 369 -20.07 16.45 15.62
N GLU A 370 -20.20 17.54 14.85
CA GLU A 370 -21.33 17.71 13.94
C GLU A 370 -21.27 16.73 12.77
N ASN A 371 -20.09 16.48 12.19
CA ASN A 371 -19.93 15.48 11.15
C ASN A 371 -20.30 14.06 11.64
N VAL A 372 -19.90 13.69 12.85
CA VAL A 372 -20.25 12.40 13.46
C VAL A 372 -21.76 12.28 13.65
N LYS A 373 -22.43 13.36 14.08
CA LYS A 373 -23.89 13.39 14.18
C LYS A 373 -24.55 13.21 12.82
N LEU A 374 -24.17 14.02 11.83
CA LEU A 374 -24.72 13.94 10.47
C LEU A 374 -24.47 12.57 9.81
N PHE A 375 -23.31 11.96 10.07
CA PHE A 375 -23.00 10.62 9.60
C PHE A 375 -23.95 9.57 10.21
N LYS A 376 -24.22 9.65 11.51
CA LYS A 376 -25.16 8.75 12.19
C LYS A 376 -26.59 8.95 11.70
N ASP A 377 -27.05 10.20 11.62
CA ASP A 377 -28.39 10.55 11.15
C ASP A 377 -28.62 10.01 9.71
N ALA A 378 -27.65 10.19 8.81
CA ALA A 378 -27.71 9.64 7.45
C ALA A 378 -27.75 8.11 7.46
N LYS A 379 -26.91 7.45 8.26
CA LYS A 379 -26.89 5.99 8.39
C LYS A 379 -28.23 5.44 8.89
N GLU A 380 -28.82 6.05 9.90
CA GLU A 380 -30.12 5.66 10.47
C GLU A 380 -31.27 5.86 9.47
N ALA A 381 -31.18 6.91 8.64
CA ALA A 381 -32.12 7.18 7.56
C ALA A 381 -31.91 6.30 6.31
N GLY A 382 -30.86 5.46 6.26
CA GLY A 382 -30.49 4.69 5.08
C GLY A 382 -29.88 5.52 3.94
N ASP A 383 -29.48 6.76 4.23
CA ASP A 383 -28.74 7.62 3.30
C ASP A 383 -27.24 7.28 3.30
N ASN A 384 -26.77 6.79 2.16
CA ASN A 384 -25.37 6.39 1.99
C ASN A 384 -24.44 7.56 1.58
N SER A 385 -24.95 8.78 1.38
CA SER A 385 -24.19 9.94 0.89
C SER A 385 -22.99 10.33 1.77
N ARG A 386 -23.06 9.99 3.06
CA ARG A 386 -22.02 10.29 4.07
C ARG A 386 -21.11 9.11 4.38
N MET A 387 -21.38 7.94 3.80
CA MET A 387 -20.62 6.72 4.08
C MET A 387 -19.26 6.73 3.38
N VAL A 388 -18.22 6.35 4.11
CA VAL A 388 -16.86 6.29 3.56
C VAL A 388 -16.75 5.17 2.52
N THR A 389 -16.12 5.49 1.39
CA THR A 389 -15.80 4.55 0.31
C THR A 389 -14.30 4.59 0.02
N TRP A 390 -13.58 3.61 0.53
CA TRP A 390 -12.15 3.45 0.33
C TRP A 390 -11.83 3.16 -1.15
N ALA A 391 -11.00 3.98 -1.78
CA ALA A 391 -10.56 3.79 -3.16
C ALA A 391 -9.24 4.52 -3.41
N GLY A 392 -8.41 3.97 -4.30
CA GLY A 392 -7.13 4.55 -4.67
C GLY A 392 -7.25 5.58 -5.79
N THR A 393 -6.15 6.25 -6.11
CA THR A 393 -6.08 7.25 -7.18
C THR A 393 -6.32 6.65 -8.58
N GLY A 394 -6.16 5.33 -8.72
CA GLY A 394 -6.50 4.57 -9.93
C GLY A 394 -8.01 4.41 -10.20
N VAL A 395 -8.90 4.89 -9.31
CA VAL A 395 -10.36 4.73 -9.44
C VAL A 395 -10.90 5.20 -10.80
N GLY A 396 -10.31 6.25 -11.38
CA GLY A 396 -10.71 6.75 -12.69
C GLY A 396 -10.49 5.78 -13.86
N LEU A 397 -9.77 4.67 -13.67
CA LEU A 397 -9.58 3.59 -14.65
C LEU A 397 -10.61 2.46 -14.49
N VAL A 398 -11.39 2.46 -13.40
CA VAL A 398 -12.39 1.42 -13.11
C VAL A 398 -13.73 1.82 -13.71
N LYS A 399 -14.04 1.32 -14.92
CA LYS A 399 -15.21 1.77 -15.71
C LYS A 399 -16.37 0.80 -15.79
N GLU A 400 -16.15 -0.44 -15.43
CA GLU A 400 -17.17 -1.49 -15.53
C GLU A 400 -17.05 -2.50 -14.40
N ALA A 401 -18.18 -3.07 -13.99
CA ALA A 401 -18.20 -4.25 -13.13
C ALA A 401 -18.01 -5.50 -13.99
N SER A 402 -17.26 -6.48 -13.49
CA SER A 402 -16.98 -7.73 -14.19
C SER A 402 -16.73 -8.85 -13.18
N PRO A 403 -16.91 -10.12 -13.54
CA PRO A 403 -16.44 -11.24 -12.71
C PRO A 403 -14.95 -11.11 -12.39
N ALA A 404 -14.56 -11.48 -11.16
CA ALA A 404 -13.18 -11.34 -10.69
C ALA A 404 -12.18 -12.11 -11.58
N GLY A 405 -12.59 -13.28 -12.08
CA GLY A 405 -11.77 -14.05 -12.99
C GLY A 405 -11.51 -13.36 -14.32
N ASP A 406 -12.48 -12.63 -14.87
CA ASP A 406 -12.31 -11.84 -16.10
C ASP A 406 -11.38 -10.66 -15.85
N ILE A 407 -11.56 -9.95 -14.74
CA ILE A 407 -10.64 -8.87 -14.33
C ILE A 407 -9.20 -9.36 -14.33
N VAL A 408 -8.92 -10.54 -13.76
CA VAL A 408 -7.58 -11.13 -13.73
C VAL A 408 -7.07 -11.46 -15.14
N ARG A 409 -7.87 -12.15 -15.95
CA ARG A 409 -7.48 -12.58 -17.30
C ARG A 409 -7.19 -11.40 -18.22
N ASP A 410 -8.09 -10.42 -18.25
CA ASP A 410 -8.00 -9.26 -19.12
C ASP A 410 -6.83 -8.35 -18.72
N THR A 411 -6.68 -8.10 -17.42
CA THR A 411 -5.54 -7.33 -16.89
C THR A 411 -4.22 -7.98 -17.27
N ARG A 412 -4.12 -9.31 -17.12
CA ARG A 412 -2.91 -10.06 -17.47
C ARG A 412 -2.60 -9.98 -18.95
N GLU A 413 -3.63 -10.13 -19.80
CA GLU A 413 -3.46 -10.08 -21.25
C GLU A 413 -3.02 -8.69 -21.71
N VAL A 414 -3.67 -7.62 -21.23
CA VAL A 414 -3.27 -6.24 -21.51
C VAL A 414 -1.83 -5.98 -21.03
N ALA A 415 -1.43 -6.51 -19.87
CA ALA A 415 -0.07 -6.38 -19.38
C ALA A 415 0.95 -7.05 -20.31
N LYS A 416 0.68 -8.28 -20.78
CA LYS A 416 1.53 -9.00 -21.74
C LYS A 416 1.67 -8.23 -23.05
N GLN A 417 0.55 -7.79 -23.62
CA GLN A 417 0.54 -6.99 -24.85
C GLN A 417 1.32 -5.69 -24.68
N ARG A 418 1.17 -5.01 -23.54
CA ARG A 418 1.92 -3.77 -23.26
C ARG A 418 3.41 -4.02 -23.17
N ILE A 419 3.84 -5.10 -22.50
CA ILE A 419 5.26 -5.48 -22.41
C ILE A 419 5.82 -5.81 -23.79
N GLN A 420 5.12 -6.63 -24.57
CA GLN A 420 5.53 -7.00 -25.93
C GLN A 420 5.65 -5.77 -26.83
N PHE A 421 4.66 -4.86 -26.79
CA PHE A 421 4.70 -3.61 -27.53
C PHE A 421 5.92 -2.76 -27.17
N LEU A 422 6.21 -2.58 -25.87
CA LEU A 422 7.37 -1.80 -25.41
C LEU A 422 8.69 -2.44 -25.85
N GLN A 423 8.80 -3.77 -25.77
CA GLN A 423 9.97 -4.50 -26.26
C GLN A 423 10.17 -4.29 -27.76
N GLN A 424 9.14 -4.51 -28.58
CA GLN A 424 9.23 -4.36 -30.03
C GLN A 424 9.49 -2.93 -30.51
N THR A 425 9.05 -1.93 -29.74
CA THR A 425 9.15 -0.52 -30.15
C THR A 425 10.51 0.10 -29.78
N PHE A 426 11.12 -0.33 -28.67
CA PHE A 426 12.26 0.37 -28.08
C PHE A 426 13.52 -0.48 -27.86
N LEU A 427 13.46 -1.81 -28.05
CA LEU A 427 14.60 -2.74 -27.97
C LEU A 427 14.81 -3.42 -29.33
#